data_AF-A0AAQ3QSN9-F1
#
_entry.id   AF-A0AAQ3QSN9-F1
#
_cell.length_a   1.000
_cell.length_b   1.000
_cell.length_c   1.000
_cell.angle_alpha   90.00
_cell.angle_beta   90.00
_cell.angle_gamma   90.00
#
_symmetry.space_group_name_H-M   'P 1'
#
loop_
_entity.id
_entity.type
_entity.pdbx_description
1 polymer ?
#
loop_
_entity_poly.entity_id
_entity_poly.type
_entity_poly.pdbx_seq_one_letter_code
_entity_poly.pdbx_strand_id
1 'polypeptide(L)'
;MELSLFVPSCSRLKKYGKKYYGVRLYRNCVQEIWHEVVQPPFEGTPRPPHPHGRHGYPPRRSRRPRQLHQHPVNAARAATAADACAGVSIDFVELPFPCAAVGLPDGCENLDLLPSLESHHVELFFSAAALLRDPLKQYLLAQPPSSAFMIADACNPWTRFVVGELRMPRLLFYGPSCLYTLCARMIKHHIIWDRYKDDPFEPFDVPGLPHPLRISMARMPWLLTAPGWEGFLEEIVESEATTDGVVINSFDDLERVYVDCYNGNMEGKKVWTLGPLSLVHKDPDNKAARGNRVSIVVGEEHRVIRWLDEKPARSVIYLSFGSVVRHDAAQLMEISHGLEAAGRPFLWVIKEAEASSQEVEKWLSGFEERTAGRGIVVKGWAPQAAILAHMAVGGFMTHCGWNSTIEAVAEGIPMATWPHFGDQFINEMLVVDSLGIGVAVIDGANGRAVVVKREEIAKAAARLMDEGAEGEKRRERARELGRKARKAMEVGGSSYLNFTRLVNFVLDYDRVE
;
A
#
# COMPACT_ATOMS: atom_id res chain seq x y z
N MET A 1 -4.13 -6.91 -18.40
CA MET A 1 -4.07 -6.42 -17.01
C MET A 1 -4.87 -7.31 -16.12
N GLU A 2 -4.14 -7.87 -15.17
CA GLU A 2 -4.60 -9.01 -14.42
C GLU A 2 -5.43 -8.55 -13.23
N LEU A 3 -6.51 -9.28 -13.07
CA LEU A 3 -7.11 -9.52 -11.80
C LEU A 3 -6.26 -10.60 -11.12
N SER A 4 -5.42 -10.26 -10.14
CA SER A 4 -4.72 -11.30 -9.38
C SER A 4 -5.77 -12.07 -8.61
N LEU A 5 -5.97 -13.35 -8.93
CA LEU A 5 -6.67 -14.35 -8.12
C LEU A 5 -5.64 -15.09 -7.27
N PHE A 6 -5.52 -14.75 -6.00
CA PHE A 6 -4.60 -15.43 -5.09
C PHE A 6 -5.16 -16.83 -4.77
N VAL A 7 -4.44 -17.90 -5.13
CA VAL A 7 -4.63 -19.24 -4.56
C VAL A 7 -3.34 -19.66 -3.84
N PRO A 8 -3.26 -19.57 -2.51
CA PRO A 8 -2.13 -20.13 -1.80
C PRO A 8 -2.50 -21.42 -1.05
N SER A 9 -1.50 -22.27 -0.93
CA SER A 9 -1.53 -23.47 -0.10
C SER A 9 -1.11 -23.17 1.36
N CYS A 10 -1.97 -22.54 2.16
CA CYS A 10 -1.71 -22.44 3.61
C CYS A 10 -1.70 -23.86 4.21
N SER A 11 -0.60 -24.27 4.88
CA SER A 11 -0.46 -25.61 5.49
C SER A 11 -1.60 -25.96 6.46
N ARG A 12 -2.12 -24.97 7.18
CA ARG A 12 -3.31 -25.10 8.06
C ARG A 12 -4.61 -25.32 7.29
N LEU A 13 -4.84 -24.62 6.17
CA LEU A 13 -6.04 -24.79 5.32
C LEU A 13 -5.97 -26.07 4.48
N LYS A 14 -4.76 -26.47 4.05
CA LYS A 14 -4.49 -27.68 3.27
C LYS A 14 -4.86 -28.95 4.03
N LYS A 15 -4.68 -28.96 5.35
CA LYS A 15 -5.15 -30.05 6.23
C LYS A 15 -6.67 -30.27 6.12
N TYR A 16 -7.43 -29.24 5.78
CA TYR A 16 -8.90 -29.27 5.69
C TYR A 16 -9.43 -29.21 4.25
N GLY A 17 -8.56 -29.34 3.23
CA GLY A 17 -8.96 -29.42 1.82
C GLY A 17 -9.56 -28.14 1.22
N LYS A 18 -9.40 -26.98 1.86
CA LYS A 18 -9.99 -25.72 1.39
C LYS A 18 -9.08 -24.98 0.40
N LYS A 19 -9.69 -24.33 -0.59
CA LYS A 19 -9.03 -23.44 -1.57
C LYS A 19 -9.45 -21.99 -1.30
N TYR A 20 -8.79 -21.02 -1.93
CA TYR A 20 -9.13 -19.61 -1.79
C TYR A 20 -8.83 -18.89 -3.10
N TYR A 21 -9.54 -17.80 -3.36
CA TYR A 21 -9.43 -16.99 -4.57
C TYR A 21 -9.44 -15.50 -4.22
N GLY A 22 -8.30 -14.86 -4.03
CA GLY A 22 -8.27 -13.42 -3.73
C GLY A 22 -8.32 -12.59 -4.99
N VAL A 23 -9.35 -11.78 -5.25
CA VAL A 23 -9.45 -10.90 -6.42
C VAL A 23 -8.86 -9.52 -6.12
N ARG A 24 -7.76 -9.17 -6.77
CA ARG A 24 -7.22 -7.80 -6.75
C ARG A 24 -7.11 -7.24 -8.15
N LEU A 25 -7.71 -6.08 -8.36
CA LEU A 25 -7.33 -5.19 -9.44
C LEU A 25 -6.44 -4.09 -8.90
N TYR A 26 -5.35 -3.86 -9.62
CA TYR A 26 -4.25 -3.01 -9.21
C TYR A 26 -4.67 -1.55 -9.05
N ARG A 27 -5.03 -1.18 -7.83
CA ARG A 27 -4.74 0.15 -7.28
C ARG A 27 -3.29 0.10 -6.79
N ASN A 28 -2.46 1.06 -7.17
CA ASN A 28 -1.00 0.96 -6.99
C ASN A 28 -0.51 0.65 -5.57
N CYS A 29 0.64 -0.05 -5.55
CA CYS A 29 1.40 -0.57 -4.40
C CYS A 29 0.68 -1.60 -3.54
N VAL A 30 -0.14 -2.43 -4.16
CA VAL A 30 -0.70 -3.57 -3.45
C VAL A 30 -0.51 -4.89 -4.17
N GLN A 31 0.65 -5.03 -4.83
CA GLN A 31 1.13 -6.34 -5.25
C GLN A 31 1.34 -7.29 -4.07
N GLU A 32 1.58 -6.80 -2.85
CA GLU A 32 2.27 -7.61 -1.84
C GLU A 32 1.38 -8.13 -0.71
N ILE A 33 0.24 -7.48 -0.44
CA ILE A 33 -0.57 -7.71 0.76
C ILE A 33 -1.08 -9.15 0.93
N TRP A 34 -1.36 -9.89 -0.15
CA TRP A 34 -1.81 -11.30 -0.04
C TRP A 34 -0.70 -12.33 -0.28
N HIS A 35 0.45 -11.93 -0.83
CA HIS A 35 1.68 -12.73 -0.68
C HIS A 35 2.11 -12.77 0.80
N GLU A 36 1.96 -11.63 1.47
CA GLU A 36 2.32 -11.39 2.87
C GLU A 36 1.38 -12.12 3.87
N VAL A 37 0.07 -12.19 3.61
CA VAL A 37 -0.87 -12.89 4.52
C VAL A 37 -0.77 -14.42 4.44
N VAL A 38 -0.31 -15.00 3.32
CA VAL A 38 -0.52 -16.43 3.05
C VAL A 38 0.75 -17.29 3.03
N GLN A 39 1.93 -16.68 3.10
CA GLN A 39 2.98 -17.25 3.94
C GLN A 39 2.58 -17.02 5.39
N PRO A 40 2.34 -18.05 6.23
CA PRO A 40 2.36 -17.79 7.67
C PRO A 40 3.74 -17.22 8.01
N PRO A 41 3.86 -16.06 8.70
CA PRO A 41 5.15 -15.53 9.22
C PRO A 41 5.92 -16.47 10.18
N PHE A 42 5.49 -17.73 10.29
CA PHE A 42 5.65 -18.58 11.46
C PHE A 42 6.12 -20.00 11.15
N GLU A 43 6.41 -20.34 9.89
CA GLU A 43 7.10 -21.60 9.55
C GLU A 43 8.61 -21.37 9.45
N GLY A 44 9.23 -21.17 10.61
CA GLY A 44 10.67 -21.33 10.81
C GLY A 44 10.94 -22.60 11.61
N THR A 45 10.85 -23.78 10.98
CA THR A 45 11.46 -24.97 11.60
C THR A 45 12.98 -24.84 11.48
N PRO A 46 13.76 -24.98 12.57
CA PRO A 46 15.20 -25.10 12.49
C PRO A 46 15.52 -26.32 11.60
N ARG A 47 16.28 -26.12 10.51
CA ARG A 47 16.84 -27.25 9.77
C ARG A 47 17.75 -28.02 10.73
N PRO A 48 17.55 -29.33 10.97
CA PRO A 48 18.58 -30.12 11.62
C PRO A 48 19.82 -30.17 10.70
N PRO A 49 21.04 -30.18 11.26
CA PRO A 49 22.25 -30.27 10.46
C PRO A 49 22.25 -31.62 9.73
N HIS A 50 22.25 -31.58 8.39
CA HIS A 50 22.44 -32.79 7.60
C HIS A 50 23.89 -33.27 7.74
N PRO A 51 24.14 -34.53 8.14
CA PRO A 51 25.45 -35.13 8.03
C PRO A 51 25.73 -35.51 6.57
N HIS A 52 26.96 -35.32 6.15
CA HIS A 52 27.49 -35.76 4.87
C HIS A 52 27.18 -37.24 4.60
N GLY A 53 26.53 -37.53 3.47
CA GLY A 53 26.28 -38.90 3.03
C GLY A 53 25.93 -38.94 1.55
N ARG A 54 26.90 -39.35 0.72
CA ARG A 54 26.71 -39.68 -0.70
C ARG A 54 25.82 -40.91 -0.80
N HIS A 55 24.67 -40.83 -1.48
CA HIS A 55 24.10 -41.96 -2.22
C HIS A 55 23.20 -41.46 -3.36
N GLY A 56 23.47 -41.96 -4.56
CA GLY A 56 22.77 -41.60 -5.78
C GLY A 56 21.42 -42.31 -5.91
N TYR A 57 20.45 -41.59 -6.48
CA TYR A 57 19.22 -42.14 -7.05
C TYR A 57 19.13 -41.74 -8.54
N PRO A 58 18.58 -42.60 -9.40
CA PRO A 58 18.62 -42.44 -10.86
C PRO A 58 17.60 -41.39 -11.36
N PRO A 59 17.79 -40.84 -12.57
CA PRO A 59 16.98 -39.73 -13.06
C PRO A 59 15.54 -40.18 -13.35
N ARG A 60 14.58 -39.62 -12.60
CA ARG A 60 13.17 -39.76 -12.96
C ARG A 60 12.87 -38.89 -14.18
N ARG A 61 12.42 -39.61 -15.22
CA ARG A 61 11.90 -39.18 -16.52
C ARG A 61 11.31 -37.77 -16.56
N SER A 62 11.79 -37.02 -17.55
CA SER A 62 11.23 -35.77 -18.08
C SER A 62 9.71 -35.77 -18.15
N ARG A 63 9.07 -34.94 -17.32
CA ARG A 63 7.76 -34.37 -17.66
C ARG A 63 8.03 -33.04 -18.36
N ARG A 64 7.41 -32.90 -19.53
CA ARG A 64 7.51 -31.75 -20.44
C ARG A 64 7.38 -30.41 -19.68
N PRO A 65 8.13 -29.35 -20.06
CA PRO A 65 7.87 -28.01 -19.55
C PRO A 65 6.47 -27.62 -20.00
N ARG A 66 5.55 -27.41 -19.06
CA ARG A 66 4.23 -26.87 -19.40
C ARG A 66 4.39 -25.36 -19.50
N GLN A 67 4.21 -24.90 -20.73
CA GLN A 67 4.48 -23.55 -21.18
C GLN A 67 3.64 -22.51 -20.44
N LEU A 68 4.40 -21.46 -20.15
CA LEU A 68 4.13 -20.10 -19.75
C LEU A 68 3.03 -19.44 -20.58
N HIS A 69 2.05 -18.78 -19.95
CA HIS A 69 1.27 -17.74 -20.60
C HIS A 69 1.02 -16.61 -19.59
N GLN A 70 1.81 -15.53 -19.74
CA GLN A 70 1.74 -14.29 -18.96
C GLN A 70 1.57 -13.01 -19.81
N HIS A 71 1.03 -11.89 -19.27
CA HIS A 71 1.07 -10.53 -19.84
C HIS A 71 2.35 -9.76 -19.38
N PRO A 72 2.96 -8.87 -20.18
CA PRO A 72 4.37 -8.51 -19.95
C PRO A 72 4.68 -7.59 -18.74
N VAL A 73 3.77 -6.69 -18.32
CA VAL A 73 4.12 -5.57 -17.40
C VAL A 73 3.80 -5.85 -15.93
N ASN A 74 2.59 -6.30 -15.59
CA ASN A 74 2.19 -6.57 -14.19
C ASN A 74 2.63 -7.97 -13.72
N ALA A 75 2.65 -8.97 -14.61
CA ALA A 75 3.12 -10.31 -14.30
C ALA A 75 4.62 -10.31 -13.94
N ALA A 76 5.43 -9.50 -14.62
CA ALA A 76 6.86 -9.35 -14.31
C ALA A 76 7.09 -8.76 -12.91
N ARG A 77 6.24 -7.81 -12.49
CA ARG A 77 6.25 -7.22 -11.15
C ARG A 77 5.75 -8.19 -10.06
N ALA A 78 4.79 -9.07 -10.38
CA ALA A 78 4.24 -10.06 -9.43
C ALA A 78 5.12 -11.32 -9.30
N ALA A 79 5.73 -11.78 -10.40
CA ALA A 79 6.61 -12.95 -10.42
C ALA A 79 7.87 -12.75 -9.54
N THR A 80 8.41 -11.53 -9.51
CA THR A 80 9.54 -11.18 -8.63
C THR A 80 9.19 -11.23 -7.14
N ALA A 81 7.93 -11.00 -6.76
CA ALA A 81 7.45 -11.15 -5.38
C ALA A 81 7.14 -12.61 -5.02
N ALA A 82 6.76 -13.44 -5.99
CA ALA A 82 6.44 -14.86 -5.78
C ALA A 82 7.68 -15.70 -5.42
N ASP A 83 8.82 -15.41 -6.03
CA ASP A 83 10.09 -16.12 -5.77
C ASP A 83 10.58 -15.95 -4.32
N ALA A 84 10.11 -14.92 -3.60
CA ALA A 84 10.43 -14.66 -2.19
C ALA A 84 9.65 -15.55 -1.19
N CYS A 85 8.62 -16.28 -1.64
CA CYS A 85 7.74 -17.10 -0.79
C CYS A 85 8.27 -18.54 -0.64
N ALA A 86 9.26 -18.75 0.23
CA ALA A 86 9.78 -20.09 0.52
C ALA A 86 8.71 -21.01 1.16
N GLY A 87 8.16 -21.98 0.42
CA GLY A 87 7.39 -23.11 0.97
C GLY A 87 5.88 -23.14 0.72
N VAL A 88 5.29 -22.13 0.07
CA VAL A 88 3.86 -22.11 -0.32
C VAL A 88 3.77 -21.86 -1.82
N SER A 89 3.11 -22.75 -2.56
CA SER A 89 2.78 -22.50 -3.98
C SER A 89 1.66 -21.47 -4.04
N ILE A 90 1.90 -20.38 -4.77
CA ILE A 90 0.92 -19.34 -5.10
C ILE A 90 0.70 -19.44 -6.61
N ASP A 91 -0.55 -19.69 -7.02
CA ASP A 91 -0.91 -19.72 -8.44
C ASP A 91 -1.39 -18.33 -8.87
N PHE A 92 -0.84 -17.82 -9.96
CA PHE A 92 -1.28 -16.59 -10.60
C PHE A 92 -2.23 -16.90 -11.74
N VAL A 93 -3.31 -16.14 -11.84
CA VAL A 93 -4.30 -16.26 -12.91
C VAL A 93 -4.35 -14.95 -13.65
N GLU A 94 -4.32 -15.05 -14.97
CA GLU A 94 -4.31 -13.88 -15.82
C GLU A 94 -5.60 -13.74 -16.60
N LEU A 95 -6.17 -12.55 -16.51
CA LEU A 95 -7.34 -12.14 -17.27
C LEU A 95 -6.94 -10.97 -18.16
N PRO A 96 -7.26 -10.98 -19.46
CA PRO A 96 -7.00 -9.86 -20.35
C PRO A 96 -7.77 -8.62 -19.88
N PHE A 97 -7.08 -7.48 -19.77
CA PHE A 97 -7.77 -6.25 -19.39
C PHE A 97 -8.31 -5.57 -20.63
N PRO A 98 -9.60 -5.20 -20.63
CA PRO A 98 -10.24 -4.74 -21.84
C PRO A 98 -10.04 -3.23 -22.06
N CYS A 99 -8.78 -2.76 -22.14
CA CYS A 99 -8.44 -1.35 -22.43
C CYS A 99 -9.22 -0.84 -23.66
N ALA A 100 -9.09 -1.54 -24.79
CA ALA A 100 -9.73 -1.17 -26.04
C ALA A 100 -11.27 -1.16 -25.97
N ALA A 101 -11.88 -1.97 -25.11
CA ALA A 101 -13.35 -2.05 -24.99
C ALA A 101 -13.96 -0.79 -24.37
N VAL A 102 -13.17 -0.03 -23.62
CA VAL A 102 -13.58 1.22 -22.97
C VAL A 102 -12.88 2.45 -23.56
N GLY A 103 -12.01 2.28 -24.56
CA GLY A 103 -11.25 3.38 -25.16
C GLY A 103 -10.02 3.83 -24.35
N LEU A 104 -9.53 3.01 -23.41
CA LEU A 104 -8.23 3.25 -22.77
C LEU A 104 -7.08 2.92 -23.73
N PRO A 105 -5.97 3.67 -23.70
CA PRO A 105 -4.78 3.31 -24.46
C PRO A 105 -4.23 1.94 -24.04
N ASP A 106 -3.65 1.22 -25.00
CA ASP A 106 -2.99 -0.05 -24.73
C ASP A 106 -1.88 0.12 -23.70
N GLY A 107 -1.75 -0.83 -22.78
CA GLY A 107 -0.75 -0.77 -21.70
C GLY A 107 -1.13 0.09 -20.49
N CYS A 108 -2.29 0.78 -20.51
CA CYS A 108 -2.86 1.50 -19.35
C CYS A 108 -3.47 0.54 -18.32
N GLU A 109 -2.62 -0.37 -17.88
CA GLU A 109 -2.95 -1.58 -17.15
C GLU A 109 -2.83 -1.42 -15.62
N ASN A 110 -2.54 -0.19 -15.18
CA ASN A 110 -2.36 0.21 -13.80
C ASN A 110 -2.56 1.74 -13.70
N LEU A 111 -2.98 2.25 -12.54
CA LEU A 111 -3.22 3.66 -12.31
C LEU A 111 -1.97 4.55 -12.53
N ASP A 112 -0.75 4.04 -12.32
CA ASP A 112 0.53 4.77 -12.55
C ASP A 112 0.83 4.91 -14.04
N LEU A 113 0.29 4.00 -14.86
CA LEU A 113 0.45 3.96 -16.30
C LEU A 113 -0.62 4.77 -17.03
N LEU A 114 -1.60 5.31 -16.31
CA LEU A 114 -2.59 6.19 -16.93
C LEU A 114 -1.91 7.46 -17.49
N PRO A 115 -2.36 7.97 -18.66
CA PRO A 115 -1.81 9.18 -19.24
C PRO A 115 -2.00 10.38 -18.30
N SER A 116 -3.19 10.48 -17.71
CA SER A 116 -3.58 11.49 -16.72
C SER A 116 -4.40 10.84 -15.61
N LEU A 117 -4.31 11.41 -14.40
CA LEU A 117 -5.21 11.08 -13.28
C LEU A 117 -6.49 11.92 -13.30
N GLU A 118 -6.77 12.62 -14.40
CA GLU A 118 -8.07 13.22 -14.67
C GLU A 118 -9.19 12.17 -14.59
N SER A 119 -10.37 12.62 -14.13
CA SER A 119 -11.52 11.77 -13.85
C SER A 119 -11.85 10.79 -14.98
N HIS A 120 -11.73 11.21 -16.24
CA HIS A 120 -12.08 10.37 -17.39
C HIS A 120 -11.23 9.10 -17.52
N HIS A 121 -9.88 9.20 -17.48
CA HIS A 121 -9.03 8.00 -17.61
C HIS A 121 -9.21 7.04 -16.43
N VAL A 122 -9.43 7.58 -15.23
CA VAL A 122 -9.68 6.78 -14.03
C VAL A 122 -11.06 6.09 -14.12
N GLU A 123 -12.07 6.76 -14.66
CA GLU A 123 -13.41 6.19 -14.90
C GLU A 123 -13.36 5.04 -15.91
N LEU A 124 -12.65 5.23 -17.03
CA LEU A 124 -12.46 4.16 -18.01
C LEU A 124 -11.72 2.96 -17.40
N PHE A 125 -10.74 3.21 -16.52
CA PHE A 125 -10.02 2.15 -15.81
C PHE A 125 -10.94 1.31 -14.95
N PHE A 126 -11.81 1.93 -14.14
CA PHE A 126 -12.78 1.18 -13.34
C PHE A 126 -13.87 0.50 -14.19
N SER A 127 -14.25 1.11 -15.31
CA SER A 127 -15.16 0.49 -16.28
C SER A 127 -14.57 -0.77 -16.90
N ALA A 128 -13.30 -0.74 -17.33
CA ALA A 128 -12.62 -1.92 -17.84
C ALA A 128 -12.39 -2.98 -16.76
N ALA A 129 -12.14 -2.56 -15.52
CA ALA A 129 -12.09 -3.46 -14.37
C ALA A 129 -13.42 -4.21 -14.16
N ALA A 130 -14.57 -3.53 -14.29
CA ALA A 130 -15.88 -4.16 -14.15
C ALA A 130 -16.17 -5.22 -15.22
N LEU A 131 -15.63 -5.05 -16.43
CA LEU A 131 -15.74 -6.03 -17.51
C LEU A 131 -14.98 -7.36 -17.21
N LEU A 132 -14.13 -7.39 -16.19
CA LEU A 132 -13.47 -8.62 -15.74
C LEU A 132 -14.39 -9.56 -14.95
N ARG A 133 -15.62 -9.14 -14.65
CA ARG A 133 -16.64 -9.95 -13.98
C ARG A 133 -16.84 -11.31 -14.65
N ASP A 134 -17.14 -11.32 -15.94
CA ASP A 134 -17.46 -12.55 -16.66
C ASP A 134 -16.24 -13.46 -16.88
N PRO A 135 -15.07 -12.94 -17.32
CA PRO A 135 -13.84 -13.74 -17.38
C PRO A 135 -13.48 -14.39 -16.03
N LEU A 136 -13.59 -13.63 -14.94
CA LEU A 136 -13.35 -14.17 -13.60
C LEU A 136 -14.33 -15.30 -13.26
N LYS A 137 -15.63 -15.07 -13.48
CA LYS A 137 -16.67 -16.05 -13.18
C LYS A 137 -16.45 -17.34 -13.96
N GLN A 138 -16.17 -17.25 -15.26
CA GLN A 138 -15.90 -18.41 -16.11
C GLN A 138 -14.68 -19.19 -15.63
N TYR A 139 -13.62 -18.48 -15.24
CA TYR A 139 -12.43 -19.12 -14.68
C TYR A 139 -12.75 -19.91 -13.40
N LEU A 140 -13.51 -19.31 -12.47
CA LEU A 140 -13.89 -19.94 -11.20
C LEU A 140 -14.81 -21.15 -11.42
N LEU A 141 -15.76 -21.08 -12.36
CA LEU A 141 -16.64 -22.19 -12.73
C LEU A 141 -15.89 -23.38 -13.34
N ALA A 142 -14.76 -23.12 -14.02
CA ALA A 142 -13.91 -24.15 -14.59
C ALA A 142 -13.01 -24.85 -13.54
N GLN A 143 -12.94 -24.32 -12.31
CA GLN A 143 -12.19 -24.95 -11.23
C GLN A 143 -13.00 -26.08 -10.58
N PRO A 144 -12.33 -27.10 -10.01
CA PRO A 144 -13.01 -28.13 -9.23
C PRO A 144 -13.83 -27.51 -8.09
N PRO A 145 -15.04 -28.03 -7.77
CA PRO A 145 -15.82 -27.58 -6.63
C PRO A 145 -14.95 -27.61 -5.37
N SER A 146 -14.77 -26.45 -4.77
CA SER A 146 -14.00 -26.29 -3.55
C SER A 146 -14.72 -25.31 -2.65
N SER A 147 -14.68 -25.57 -1.35
CA SER A 147 -15.00 -24.58 -0.32
C SER A 147 -13.97 -23.46 -0.39
N ALA A 148 -14.25 -22.49 -1.24
CA ALA A 148 -13.41 -21.35 -1.46
C ALA A 148 -14.09 -20.09 -0.97
N PHE A 149 -13.30 -19.06 -0.76
CA PHE A 149 -13.77 -17.73 -0.43
C PHE A 149 -13.00 -16.71 -1.27
N MET A 150 -13.56 -15.52 -1.40
CA MET A 150 -12.93 -14.40 -2.08
C MET A 150 -12.48 -13.34 -1.09
N ILE A 151 -11.33 -12.76 -1.37
CA ILE A 151 -10.97 -11.47 -0.79
C ILE A 151 -10.84 -10.48 -1.93
N ALA A 152 -11.68 -9.45 -1.94
CA ALA A 152 -11.76 -8.48 -3.01
C ALA A 152 -11.28 -7.11 -2.53
N ASP A 153 -10.48 -6.42 -3.32
CA ASP A 153 -10.17 -5.01 -3.06
C ASP A 153 -11.45 -4.17 -3.12
N ALA A 154 -11.66 -3.28 -2.14
CA ALA A 154 -12.89 -2.51 -1.98
C ALA A 154 -13.24 -1.63 -3.20
N CYS A 155 -12.25 -1.27 -4.03
CA CYS A 155 -12.49 -0.54 -5.28
C CYS A 155 -12.99 -1.43 -6.43
N ASN A 156 -13.35 -2.69 -6.19
CA ASN A 156 -13.91 -3.62 -7.18
C ASN A 156 -15.31 -4.10 -6.75
N PRO A 157 -16.31 -3.19 -6.71
CA PRO A 157 -17.62 -3.52 -6.20
C PRO A 157 -18.32 -4.64 -6.99
N TRP A 158 -18.04 -4.73 -8.29
CA TRP A 158 -18.59 -5.75 -9.19
C TRP A 158 -18.29 -7.21 -8.74
N THR A 159 -17.27 -7.43 -7.91
CA THR A 159 -16.93 -8.76 -7.37
C THR A 159 -18.06 -9.36 -6.52
N ARG A 160 -18.92 -8.52 -5.93
CA ARG A 160 -20.12 -8.95 -5.19
C ARG A 160 -21.05 -9.83 -6.04
N PHE A 161 -21.12 -9.56 -7.34
CA PHE A 161 -21.99 -10.31 -8.24
C PHE A 161 -21.43 -11.69 -8.55
N VAL A 162 -20.10 -11.79 -8.72
CA VAL A 162 -19.43 -13.08 -8.96
C VAL A 162 -19.65 -14.01 -7.77
N VAL A 163 -19.43 -13.51 -6.55
CA VAL A 163 -19.58 -14.34 -5.36
C VAL A 163 -21.04 -14.67 -5.05
N GLY A 164 -21.97 -13.77 -5.37
CA GLY A 164 -23.41 -14.02 -5.23
C GLY A 164 -23.90 -15.14 -6.14
N GLU A 165 -23.46 -15.15 -7.41
CA GLU A 165 -23.79 -16.22 -8.36
C GLU A 165 -23.14 -17.56 -7.97
N LEU A 166 -21.92 -17.53 -7.43
CA LEU A 166 -21.18 -18.73 -7.01
C LEU A 166 -21.48 -19.17 -5.56
N ARG A 167 -22.32 -18.43 -4.83
CA ARG A 167 -22.62 -18.62 -3.40
C ARG A 167 -21.36 -18.77 -2.55
N MET A 168 -20.40 -17.89 -2.78
CA MET A 168 -19.08 -17.92 -2.16
C MET A 168 -18.94 -16.82 -1.10
N PRO A 169 -18.32 -17.07 0.07
CA PRO A 169 -18.00 -15.99 1.01
C PRO A 169 -17.06 -14.97 0.38
N ARG A 170 -17.23 -13.70 0.74
CA ARG A 170 -16.40 -12.58 0.28
C ARG A 170 -16.05 -11.63 1.42
N LEU A 171 -14.75 -11.45 1.59
CA LEU A 171 -14.17 -10.44 2.46
C LEU A 171 -13.70 -9.24 1.61
N LEU A 172 -13.88 -8.03 2.11
CA LEU A 172 -13.31 -6.84 1.48
C LEU A 172 -11.94 -6.52 2.06
N PHE A 173 -11.01 -6.12 1.20
CA PHE A 173 -9.72 -5.58 1.59
C PHE A 173 -9.70 -4.07 1.36
N TYR A 174 -9.50 -3.28 2.43
CA TYR A 174 -9.23 -1.85 2.31
C TYR A 174 -7.72 -1.59 2.37
N GLY A 175 -7.22 -0.98 1.29
CA GLY A 175 -5.85 -0.48 1.20
C GLY A 175 -5.55 0.75 2.08
N PRO A 176 -6.49 1.68 2.32
CA PRO A 176 -6.30 2.80 3.25
C PRO A 176 -6.34 2.42 4.74
N SER A 177 -6.08 3.42 5.60
CA SER A 177 -6.18 3.28 7.07
C SER A 177 -7.60 2.97 7.56
N CYS A 178 -7.70 2.43 8.78
CA CYS A 178 -9.00 2.24 9.41
C CYS A 178 -9.68 3.59 9.69
N LEU A 179 -8.90 4.61 10.10
CA LEU A 179 -9.43 5.97 10.28
C LEU A 179 -10.06 6.51 9.00
N TYR A 180 -9.36 6.42 7.86
CA TYR A 180 -9.90 6.84 6.57
C TYR A 180 -11.23 6.13 6.26
N THR A 181 -11.26 4.82 6.45
CA THR A 181 -12.42 3.99 6.08
C THR A 181 -13.62 4.33 6.95
N LEU A 182 -13.39 4.53 8.26
CA LEU A 182 -14.39 4.99 9.20
C LEU A 182 -14.91 6.40 8.85
N CYS A 183 -14.03 7.35 8.55
CA CYS A 183 -14.42 8.71 8.13
C CYS A 183 -15.31 8.68 6.89
N ALA A 184 -14.91 7.92 5.86
CA ALA A 184 -15.68 7.77 4.63
C ALA A 184 -17.09 7.24 4.90
N ARG A 185 -17.20 6.24 5.79
CA ARG A 185 -18.49 5.66 6.20
C ARG A 185 -19.35 6.65 6.98
N MET A 186 -18.79 7.34 7.97
CA MET A 186 -19.54 8.29 8.81
C MET A 186 -20.06 9.48 8.00
N ILE A 187 -19.25 10.02 7.10
CA ILE A 187 -19.62 11.16 6.25
C ILE A 187 -20.77 10.82 5.32
N LYS A 188 -20.77 9.60 4.78
CA LYS A 188 -21.89 9.09 3.99
C LYS A 188 -23.13 8.87 4.84
N HIS A 189 -23.00 8.16 5.96
CA HIS A 189 -24.13 7.82 6.84
C HIS A 189 -24.88 9.06 7.35
N HIS A 190 -24.14 10.14 7.62
CA HIS A 190 -24.71 11.39 8.13
C HIS A 190 -25.04 12.43 7.04
N ILE A 191 -24.99 12.04 5.76
CA ILE A 191 -25.34 12.89 4.60
C ILE A 191 -24.58 14.24 4.66
N ILE A 192 -23.31 14.19 5.08
CA ILE A 192 -22.49 15.39 5.25
C ILE A 192 -22.10 15.95 3.87
N TRP A 193 -21.94 15.06 2.89
CA TRP A 193 -21.66 15.44 1.51
C TRP A 193 -22.61 16.53 1.01
N ASP A 194 -23.93 16.31 1.11
CA ASP A 194 -24.93 17.25 0.59
C ASP A 194 -24.93 18.60 1.32
N ARG A 195 -24.45 18.62 2.56
CA ARG A 195 -24.38 19.85 3.37
C ARG A 195 -23.20 20.75 2.97
N TYR A 196 -22.07 20.17 2.58
CA TYR A 196 -20.81 20.91 2.34
C TYR A 196 -20.35 20.89 0.88
N LYS A 197 -21.19 20.42 -0.05
CA LYS A 197 -20.87 20.39 -1.49
C LYS A 197 -20.66 21.78 -2.10
N ASP A 198 -21.33 22.80 -1.56
CA ASP A 198 -21.31 24.16 -2.12
C ASP A 198 -20.11 24.99 -1.64
N ASP A 199 -19.56 24.68 -0.46
CA ASP A 199 -18.27 25.19 0.02
C ASP A 199 -17.38 24.02 0.50
N PRO A 200 -16.58 23.42 -0.41
CA PRO A 200 -15.78 22.27 -0.05
C PRO A 200 -14.62 22.61 0.90
N PHE A 201 -14.31 23.88 1.14
CA PHE A 201 -13.25 24.30 2.05
C PHE A 201 -13.75 24.53 3.47
N GLU A 202 -15.07 24.65 3.67
CA GLU A 202 -15.67 24.83 4.99
C GLU A 202 -15.30 23.65 5.91
N PRO A 203 -14.69 23.92 7.09
CA PRO A 203 -14.31 22.85 8.00
C PRO A 203 -15.48 22.38 8.85
N PHE A 204 -15.62 21.06 9.00
CA PHE A 204 -16.63 20.39 9.82
C PHE A 204 -16.02 19.26 10.66
N ASP A 205 -16.70 18.91 11.74
CA ASP A 205 -16.34 17.77 12.58
C ASP A 205 -17.00 16.49 12.04
N VAL A 206 -16.21 15.42 11.87
CA VAL A 206 -16.76 14.13 11.44
C VAL A 206 -17.57 13.52 12.59
N PRO A 207 -18.89 13.33 12.45
CA PRO A 207 -19.74 12.77 13.49
C PRO A 207 -19.46 11.28 13.69
N GLY A 208 -19.75 10.78 14.89
CA GLY A 208 -19.64 9.36 15.22
C GLY A 208 -18.21 8.86 15.41
N LEU A 209 -17.19 9.70 15.24
CA LEU A 209 -15.81 9.33 15.56
C LEU A 209 -15.55 9.30 17.07
N PRO A 210 -14.63 8.43 17.54
CA PRO A 210 -14.26 8.38 18.95
C PRO A 210 -13.53 9.63 19.43
N HIS A 211 -12.95 10.42 18.52
CA HIS A 211 -12.30 11.69 18.81
C HIS A 211 -12.74 12.74 17.77
N PRO A 212 -12.88 14.02 18.15
CA PRO A 212 -13.18 15.07 17.19
C PRO A 212 -12.10 15.13 16.12
N LEU A 213 -12.50 14.93 14.87
CA LEU A 213 -11.64 15.13 13.71
C LEU A 213 -12.26 16.23 12.85
N ARG A 214 -11.57 17.38 12.80
CA ARG A 214 -12.03 18.54 12.03
C ARG A 214 -11.36 18.55 10.66
N ILE A 215 -12.18 18.45 9.61
CA ILE A 215 -11.72 18.30 8.22
C ILE A 215 -12.53 19.20 7.29
N SER A 216 -12.19 19.25 6.01
CA SER A 216 -13.01 19.88 4.95
C SER A 216 -13.18 18.93 3.77
N MET A 217 -14.19 19.13 2.93
CA MET A 217 -14.43 18.27 1.77
C MET A 217 -13.26 18.34 0.77
N ALA A 218 -12.55 19.46 0.66
CA ALA A 218 -11.36 19.57 -0.18
C ALA A 218 -10.20 18.64 0.25
N ARG A 219 -10.22 18.22 1.52
CA ARG A 219 -9.26 17.27 2.13
C ARG A 219 -9.82 15.86 2.27
N MET A 220 -11.05 15.65 1.81
CA MET A 220 -11.68 14.35 1.80
C MET A 220 -11.17 13.50 0.63
N PRO A 221 -11.42 12.19 0.67
CA PRO A 221 -11.00 11.28 -0.37
C PRO A 221 -11.55 11.72 -1.71
N TRP A 222 -10.68 11.76 -2.72
CA TRP A 222 -11.04 12.18 -4.08
C TRP A 222 -12.31 11.48 -4.58
N LEU A 223 -12.48 10.21 -4.22
CA LEU A 223 -13.62 9.40 -4.63
C LEU A 223 -14.94 9.90 -4.04
N LEU A 224 -14.93 10.39 -2.79
CA LEU A 224 -16.10 11.02 -2.19
C LEU A 224 -16.35 12.40 -2.77
N THR A 225 -15.33 13.05 -3.35
CA THR A 225 -15.39 14.46 -3.73
C THR A 225 -15.48 14.76 -5.22
N ALA A 226 -15.34 13.75 -6.07
CA ALA A 226 -15.26 13.94 -7.51
C ALA A 226 -16.66 13.92 -8.16
N PRO A 227 -17.08 15.01 -8.82
CA PRO A 227 -18.33 15.01 -9.59
C PRO A 227 -18.33 13.88 -10.64
N GLY A 228 -19.45 13.16 -10.76
CA GLY A 228 -19.61 12.04 -11.69
C GLY A 228 -19.23 10.66 -11.12
N TRP A 229 -18.74 10.61 -9.87
CA TRP A 229 -18.36 9.36 -9.20
C TRP A 229 -19.41 8.85 -8.20
N GLU A 230 -20.56 9.53 -8.09
CA GLU A 230 -21.62 9.22 -7.13
C GLU A 230 -22.13 7.78 -7.31
N GLY A 231 -22.36 7.35 -8.55
CA GLY A 231 -22.79 5.97 -8.84
C GLY A 231 -21.76 4.92 -8.42
N PHE A 232 -20.47 5.17 -8.68
CA PHE A 232 -19.41 4.23 -8.28
C PHE A 232 -19.24 4.17 -6.75
N LEU A 233 -19.41 5.29 -6.04
CA LEU A 233 -19.46 5.32 -4.58
C LEU A 233 -20.65 4.55 -4.01
N GLU A 234 -21.82 4.65 -4.64
CA GLU A 234 -22.99 3.85 -4.29
C GLU A 234 -22.70 2.36 -4.46
N GLU A 235 -22.10 1.96 -5.58
CA GLU A 235 -21.68 0.58 -5.82
C GLU A 235 -20.69 0.05 -4.77
N ILE A 236 -19.70 0.85 -4.36
CA ILE A 236 -18.76 0.46 -3.29
C ILE A 236 -19.47 0.19 -1.98
N VAL A 237 -20.43 1.03 -1.62
CA VAL A 237 -21.12 0.92 -0.32
C VAL A 237 -22.12 -0.22 -0.31
N GLU A 238 -22.86 -0.41 -1.39
CA GLU A 238 -23.68 -1.61 -1.57
C GLU A 238 -22.82 -2.90 -1.60
N SER A 239 -21.60 -2.82 -2.16
CA SER A 239 -20.64 -3.92 -2.12
C SER A 239 -20.17 -4.20 -0.69
N GLU A 240 -19.90 -3.17 0.12
CA GLU A 240 -19.57 -3.32 1.54
C GLU A 240 -20.77 -3.88 2.34
N ALA A 241 -21.99 -3.46 2.02
CA ALA A 241 -23.21 -3.96 2.63
C ALA A 241 -23.40 -5.48 2.43
N THR A 242 -22.80 -6.07 1.40
CA THR A 242 -22.92 -7.50 1.06
C THR A 242 -21.66 -8.33 1.36
N THR A 243 -20.66 -7.78 2.06
CA THR A 243 -19.46 -8.52 2.46
C THR A 243 -19.65 -9.26 3.78
N ASP A 244 -18.97 -10.39 3.94
CA ASP A 244 -18.95 -11.19 5.18
C ASP A 244 -18.01 -10.61 6.25
N GLY A 245 -17.11 -9.73 5.84
CA GLY A 245 -16.24 -8.97 6.74
C GLY A 245 -15.14 -8.23 6.00
N VAL A 246 -14.33 -7.51 6.76
CA VAL A 246 -13.36 -6.54 6.23
C VAL A 246 -11.97 -6.86 6.76
N VAL A 247 -10.98 -6.75 5.88
CA VAL A 247 -9.56 -6.89 6.16
C VAL A 247 -8.88 -5.55 5.93
N ILE A 248 -8.08 -5.12 6.90
CA ILE A 248 -7.33 -3.86 6.84
C ILE A 248 -5.85 -4.17 7.09
N ASN A 249 -4.98 -3.58 6.27
CA ASN A 249 -3.54 -3.57 6.53
C ASN A 249 -3.22 -2.56 7.64
N SER A 250 -3.52 -2.92 8.88
CA SER A 250 -3.23 -2.13 10.09
C SER A 250 -3.04 -3.07 11.27
N PHE A 251 -2.79 -2.56 12.48
CA PHE A 251 -2.70 -3.36 13.70
C PHE A 251 -3.39 -2.65 14.87
N ASP A 252 -3.88 -3.44 15.82
CA ASP A 252 -4.70 -2.93 16.93
C ASP A 252 -4.01 -1.80 17.70
N ASP A 253 -2.74 -1.97 18.09
CA ASP A 253 -1.99 -0.95 18.84
C ASP A 253 -1.84 0.40 18.10
N LEU A 254 -2.08 0.46 16.78
CA LEU A 254 -2.02 1.69 15.98
C LEU A 254 -3.37 2.42 15.92
N GLU A 255 -4.46 1.67 15.69
CA GLU A 255 -5.77 2.25 15.34
C GLU A 255 -6.94 1.68 16.16
N ARG A 256 -6.69 1.07 17.34
CA ARG A 256 -7.70 0.32 18.11
C ARG A 256 -9.04 1.04 18.26
N VAL A 257 -9.00 2.32 18.62
CA VAL A 257 -10.20 3.13 18.86
C VAL A 257 -11.05 3.27 17.59
N TYR A 258 -10.41 3.37 16.42
CA TYR A 258 -11.10 3.45 15.13
C TYR A 258 -11.58 2.08 14.66
N VAL A 259 -10.80 1.02 14.92
CA VAL A 259 -11.19 -0.37 14.62
C VAL A 259 -12.41 -0.80 15.43
N ASP A 260 -12.45 -0.47 16.73
CA ASP A 260 -13.58 -0.78 17.60
C ASP A 260 -14.83 0.00 17.18
N CYS A 261 -14.69 1.29 16.86
CA CYS A 261 -15.79 2.10 16.34
C CYS A 261 -16.29 1.57 14.99
N TYR A 262 -15.39 1.24 14.07
CA TYR A 262 -15.78 0.72 12.76
C TYR A 262 -16.49 -0.62 12.87
N ASN A 263 -15.99 -1.56 13.70
CA ASN A 263 -16.68 -2.81 14.01
C ASN A 263 -18.12 -2.57 14.55
N GLY A 264 -18.30 -1.61 15.46
CA GLY A 264 -19.61 -1.26 16.00
C GLY A 264 -20.60 -0.73 14.94
N ASN A 265 -20.08 -0.18 13.84
CA ASN A 265 -20.87 0.36 12.74
C ASN A 265 -21.05 -0.61 11.56
N MET A 266 -20.64 -1.87 11.68
CA MET A 266 -20.63 -2.87 10.60
C MET A 266 -21.72 -3.94 10.73
N GLU A 267 -22.80 -3.67 11.47
CA GLU A 267 -24.00 -4.54 11.58
C GLU A 267 -23.65 -6.00 11.96
N GLY A 268 -22.67 -6.19 12.83
CA GLY A 268 -22.22 -7.51 13.29
C GLY A 268 -21.15 -8.18 12.42
N LYS A 269 -20.79 -7.61 11.27
CA LYS A 269 -19.64 -8.05 10.47
C LYS A 269 -18.33 -7.77 11.20
N LYS A 270 -17.30 -8.56 10.88
CA LYS A 270 -15.99 -8.47 11.53
C LYS A 270 -15.01 -7.64 10.71
N VAL A 271 -14.21 -6.85 11.41
CA VAL A 271 -13.02 -6.16 10.87
C VAL A 271 -11.77 -6.84 11.44
N TRP A 272 -10.89 -7.31 10.56
CA TRP A 272 -9.60 -7.91 10.92
C TRP A 272 -8.45 -7.01 10.47
N THR A 273 -7.65 -6.58 11.43
CA THR A 273 -6.37 -5.90 11.19
C THR A 273 -5.27 -6.96 11.05
N LEU A 274 -4.64 -7.03 9.87
CA LEU A 274 -3.65 -8.08 9.56
C LEU A 274 -2.23 -7.55 9.33
N GLY A 275 -2.00 -6.24 9.48
CA GLY A 275 -0.73 -5.59 9.19
C GLY A 275 0.21 -5.40 10.39
N PRO A 276 1.36 -4.73 10.20
CA PRO A 276 1.87 -4.28 8.91
C PRO A 276 2.32 -5.44 8.04
N LEU A 277 1.72 -5.58 6.87
CA LEU A 277 2.02 -6.70 5.98
C LEU A 277 3.43 -6.62 5.40
N SER A 278 4.00 -5.41 5.35
CA SER A 278 5.41 -5.16 5.00
C SER A 278 6.43 -5.88 5.90
N LEU A 279 6.04 -6.34 7.09
CA LEU A 279 6.92 -7.04 8.04
C LEU A 279 6.95 -8.57 7.87
N VAL A 280 6.21 -9.14 6.93
CA VAL A 280 6.16 -10.60 6.75
C VAL A 280 7.51 -11.15 6.31
N HIS A 281 8.23 -10.43 5.45
CA HIS A 281 9.58 -10.81 5.04
C HIS A 281 10.63 -10.14 5.95
N LYS A 282 11.31 -10.97 6.75
CA LYS A 282 12.35 -10.50 7.69
C LYS A 282 13.74 -10.36 7.06
N ASP A 283 13.96 -11.00 5.92
CA ASP A 283 15.26 -11.04 5.23
C ASP A 283 15.50 -9.74 4.43
N PRO A 284 16.67 -9.07 4.58
CA PRO A 284 17.07 -7.93 3.76
C PRO A 284 16.93 -8.13 2.25
N ASP A 285 17.23 -9.32 1.72
CA ASP A 285 17.15 -9.60 0.28
C ASP A 285 15.68 -9.59 -0.19
N ASN A 286 14.77 -10.12 0.63
CA ASN A 286 13.33 -10.08 0.36
C ASN A 286 12.75 -8.67 0.56
N LYS A 287 13.27 -7.88 1.49
CA LYS A 287 12.89 -6.46 1.64
C LYS A 287 13.33 -5.63 0.43
N ALA A 288 14.52 -5.90 -0.10
CA ALA A 288 14.99 -5.28 -1.34
C ALA A 288 14.16 -5.76 -2.54
N ALA A 289 13.66 -6.99 -2.52
CA ALA A 289 12.79 -7.53 -3.57
C ALA A 289 11.39 -6.90 -3.66
N ARG A 290 10.98 -6.17 -2.63
CA ARG A 290 9.63 -5.64 -2.43
C ARG A 290 9.34 -4.40 -3.28
N GLY A 291 8.75 -4.57 -4.46
CA GLY A 291 8.24 -3.52 -5.34
C GLY A 291 8.51 -3.79 -6.83
N ASN A 292 8.63 -2.73 -7.65
CA ASN A 292 8.83 -2.84 -9.10
C ASN A 292 10.31 -3.04 -9.48
N ARG A 293 10.84 -4.26 -9.22
CA ARG A 293 12.24 -4.61 -9.55
C ARG A 293 12.59 -4.52 -11.04
N VAL A 294 11.59 -4.59 -11.91
CA VAL A 294 11.77 -4.55 -13.38
C VAL A 294 12.24 -3.18 -13.86
N SER A 295 11.98 -2.12 -13.09
CA SER A 295 12.41 -0.75 -13.41
C SER A 295 13.75 -0.35 -12.79
N ILE A 296 14.49 -1.29 -12.22
CA ILE A 296 15.78 -1.01 -11.60
C ILE A 296 16.89 -1.19 -12.64
N VAL A 297 17.76 -0.20 -12.78
CA VAL A 297 19.04 -0.40 -13.44
C VAL A 297 19.91 -1.29 -12.55
N VAL A 298 20.23 -2.51 -13.00
CA VAL A 298 21.06 -3.48 -12.25
C VAL A 298 22.31 -2.79 -11.68
N GLY A 299 22.45 -2.78 -10.35
CA GLY A 299 23.54 -2.12 -9.63
C GLY A 299 23.12 -0.85 -8.87
N GLU A 300 21.96 -0.25 -9.17
CA GLU A 300 21.46 0.94 -8.48
C GLU A 300 21.00 0.65 -7.04
N GLU A 301 20.42 -0.53 -6.77
CA GLU A 301 20.11 -0.99 -5.40
C GLU A 301 21.38 -1.01 -4.52
N HIS A 302 22.46 -1.62 -5.02
CA HIS A 302 23.72 -1.70 -4.30
C HIS A 302 24.36 -0.33 -4.10
N ARG A 303 24.20 0.60 -5.07
CA ARG A 303 24.67 1.99 -4.94
C ARG A 303 23.96 2.72 -3.80
N VAL A 304 22.63 2.59 -3.73
CA VAL A 304 21.81 3.25 -2.70
C VAL A 304 22.16 2.74 -1.31
N ILE A 305 22.19 1.42 -1.11
CA ILE A 305 22.51 0.84 0.21
C ILE A 305 23.94 1.18 0.63
N ARG A 306 24.93 1.06 -0.27
CA ARG A 306 26.32 1.46 0.03
C ARG A 306 26.44 2.93 0.42
N TRP A 307 25.73 3.81 -0.26
CA TRP A 307 25.73 5.23 0.08
C TRP A 307 25.13 5.48 1.48
N LEU A 308 24.11 4.72 1.86
CA LEU A 308 23.52 4.77 3.21
C LEU A 308 24.47 4.22 4.28
N ASP A 309 25.24 3.17 4.00
CA ASP A 309 26.24 2.58 4.91
C ASP A 309 27.30 3.61 5.33
N GLU A 310 27.60 4.58 4.46
CA GLU A 310 28.58 5.65 4.72
C GLU A 310 28.04 6.78 5.61
N LYS A 311 26.74 6.79 5.95
CA LYS A 311 26.11 7.89 6.69
C LYS A 311 25.97 7.59 8.17
N PRO A 312 26.11 8.60 9.06
CA PRO A 312 25.79 8.44 10.47
C PRO A 312 24.36 7.95 10.68
N ALA A 313 24.15 7.18 11.75
CA ALA A 313 22.83 6.72 12.13
C ALA A 313 21.83 7.88 12.24
N ARG A 314 20.63 7.70 11.69
CA ARG A 314 19.51 8.64 11.76
C ARG A 314 19.83 10.03 11.23
N SER A 315 20.73 10.14 10.27
CA SER A 315 21.13 11.41 9.68
C SER A 315 20.45 11.70 8.33
N VAL A 316 19.96 10.66 7.63
CA VAL A 316 19.42 10.76 6.27
C VAL A 316 17.92 11.04 6.28
N ILE A 317 17.49 12.02 5.48
CA ILE A 317 16.10 12.22 5.10
C ILE A 317 15.83 11.41 3.83
N TYR A 318 14.93 10.42 3.93
CA TYR A 318 14.40 9.74 2.75
C TYR A 318 13.21 10.55 2.21
N LEU A 319 13.16 10.78 0.90
CA LEU A 319 12.11 11.53 0.22
C LEU A 319 11.54 10.68 -0.93
N SER A 320 10.27 10.30 -0.83
CA SER A 320 9.55 9.54 -1.86
C SER A 320 8.04 9.80 -1.80
N PHE A 321 7.45 10.10 -2.95
CA PHE A 321 6.02 10.37 -3.09
C PHE A 321 5.26 9.22 -3.78
N GLY A 322 5.87 8.04 -3.83
CA GLY A 322 5.28 6.84 -4.40
C GLY A 322 5.15 6.86 -5.92
N SER A 323 4.50 5.82 -6.47
CA SER A 323 4.42 5.61 -7.92
C SER A 323 3.36 6.47 -8.62
N VAL A 324 2.46 7.14 -7.88
CA VAL A 324 1.29 7.84 -8.46
C VAL A 324 1.48 9.36 -8.51
N VAL A 325 1.95 10.00 -7.45
CA VAL A 325 2.18 11.46 -7.40
C VAL A 325 3.20 11.88 -8.46
N ARG A 326 2.88 12.86 -9.30
CA ARG A 326 3.81 13.46 -10.28
C ARG A 326 3.99 14.94 -9.95
N HIS A 327 5.22 15.44 -9.97
CA HIS A 327 5.59 16.83 -9.75
C HIS A 327 6.01 17.47 -11.08
N ASP A 328 5.62 18.72 -11.27
CA ASP A 328 6.13 19.52 -12.39
C ASP A 328 7.56 20.01 -12.12
N ALA A 329 8.18 20.57 -13.16
CA ALA A 329 9.55 21.09 -13.06
C ALA A 329 9.70 22.17 -11.97
N ALA A 330 8.70 23.04 -11.80
CA ALA A 330 8.74 24.10 -10.80
C ALA A 330 8.77 23.53 -9.38
N GLN A 331 7.97 22.51 -9.10
CA GLN A 331 7.93 21.86 -7.80
C GLN A 331 9.20 21.04 -7.52
N LEU A 332 9.76 20.34 -8.52
CA LEU A 332 11.06 19.67 -8.40
C LEU A 332 12.15 20.68 -8.02
N MET A 333 12.12 21.86 -8.66
CA MET A 333 13.06 22.95 -8.37
C MET A 333 12.94 23.44 -6.93
N GLU A 334 11.74 23.71 -6.43
CA GLU A 334 11.57 24.12 -5.03
C GLU A 334 11.99 23.02 -4.04
N ILE A 335 11.72 21.74 -4.36
CA ILE A 335 12.16 20.60 -3.54
C ILE A 335 13.68 20.58 -3.39
N SER A 336 14.43 20.67 -4.49
CA SER A 336 15.89 20.59 -4.35
C SER A 336 16.46 21.78 -3.59
N HIS A 337 15.98 23.00 -3.84
CA HIS A 337 16.46 24.17 -3.10
C HIS A 337 16.15 24.04 -1.60
N GLY A 338 14.99 23.45 -1.26
CA GLY A 338 14.63 23.15 0.12
C GLY A 338 15.57 22.11 0.75
N LEU A 339 15.93 21.06 0.02
CA LEU A 339 16.90 20.05 0.46
C LEU A 339 18.32 20.62 0.59
N GLU A 340 18.78 21.46 -0.33
CA GLU A 340 20.07 22.16 -0.24
C GLU A 340 20.10 23.02 1.03
N ALA A 341 19.06 23.82 1.26
CA ALA A 341 18.94 24.71 2.41
C ALA A 341 18.84 23.95 3.75
N ALA A 342 18.21 22.76 3.75
CA ALA A 342 18.12 21.93 4.95
C ALA A 342 19.49 21.42 5.42
N GLY A 343 20.48 21.32 4.53
CA GLY A 343 21.86 20.95 4.86
C GLY A 343 22.05 19.53 5.44
N ARG A 344 21.01 18.69 5.41
CA ARG A 344 21.04 17.31 5.91
C ARG A 344 21.33 16.32 4.77
N PRO A 345 21.93 15.15 5.06
CA PRO A 345 21.99 14.07 4.10
C PRO A 345 20.59 13.68 3.61
N PHE A 346 20.43 13.43 2.31
CA PHE A 346 19.13 13.05 1.74
C PHE A 346 19.24 11.99 0.65
N LEU A 347 18.20 11.17 0.54
CA LEU A 347 17.96 10.25 -0.56
C LEU A 347 16.61 10.61 -1.17
N TRP A 348 16.61 11.12 -2.40
CA TRP A 348 15.40 11.56 -3.08
C TRP A 348 15.08 10.68 -4.28
N VAL A 349 13.89 10.08 -4.28
CA VAL A 349 13.38 9.30 -5.41
C VAL A 349 12.48 10.19 -6.26
N ILE A 350 12.81 10.29 -7.54
CA ILE A 350 11.99 10.96 -8.57
C ILE A 350 11.64 9.96 -9.67
N LYS A 351 10.57 10.22 -10.41
CA LYS A 351 10.16 9.37 -11.52
C LYS A 351 10.98 9.70 -12.77
N GLU A 352 11.19 8.69 -13.62
CA GLU A 352 11.82 8.91 -14.92
C GLU A 352 11.06 9.93 -15.77
N ALA A 353 9.72 9.87 -15.76
CA ALA A 353 8.87 10.82 -16.46
C ALA A 353 8.95 12.26 -15.92
N GLU A 354 9.35 12.45 -14.66
CA GLU A 354 9.58 13.78 -14.08
C GLU A 354 10.94 14.33 -14.53
N ALA A 355 11.90 13.44 -14.79
CA ALA A 355 13.26 13.77 -15.21
C ALA A 355 13.48 13.72 -16.73
N SER A 356 12.43 13.68 -17.55
CA SER A 356 12.55 13.41 -18.99
C SER A 356 12.76 14.65 -19.87
N SER A 357 12.66 15.87 -19.32
CA SER A 357 12.90 17.09 -20.09
C SER A 357 14.37 17.50 -20.00
N GLN A 358 14.93 17.98 -21.11
CA GLN A 358 16.34 18.40 -21.17
C GLN A 358 16.67 19.51 -20.14
N GLU A 359 15.70 20.37 -19.84
CA GLU A 359 15.79 21.42 -18.84
C GLU A 359 15.93 20.83 -17.43
N VAL A 360 15.03 19.91 -17.06
CA VAL A 360 15.05 19.26 -15.73
C VAL A 360 16.30 18.39 -15.59
N GLU A 361 16.70 17.65 -16.63
CA GLU A 361 17.94 16.86 -16.59
C GLU A 361 19.18 17.73 -16.33
N LYS A 362 19.35 18.80 -17.10
CA LYS A 362 20.51 19.70 -16.94
C LYS A 362 20.54 20.30 -15.55
N TRP A 363 19.38 20.70 -15.04
CA TRP A 363 19.26 21.28 -13.72
C TRP A 363 19.53 20.25 -12.60
N LEU A 364 19.01 19.02 -12.74
CA LEU A 364 19.25 17.92 -11.81
C LEU A 364 20.74 17.59 -11.73
N SER A 365 21.44 17.53 -12.86
CA SER A 365 22.89 17.29 -12.86
C SER A 365 23.65 18.35 -12.05
N GLY A 366 23.30 19.63 -12.23
CA GLY A 366 23.90 20.71 -11.43
C GLY A 366 23.56 20.61 -9.93
N PHE A 367 22.36 20.13 -9.59
CA PHE A 367 21.97 19.87 -8.20
C PHE A 367 22.74 18.68 -7.59
N GLU A 368 22.89 17.58 -8.33
CA GLU A 368 23.67 16.41 -7.91
C GLU A 368 25.15 16.78 -7.68
N GLU A 369 25.74 17.62 -8.52
CA GLU A 369 27.10 18.15 -8.33
C GLU A 369 27.21 19.00 -7.04
N ARG A 370 26.28 19.94 -6.82
CA ARG A 370 26.28 20.80 -5.61
C ARG A 370 26.05 20.02 -4.31
N THR A 371 25.35 18.90 -4.41
CA THR A 371 25.01 18.03 -3.27
C THR A 371 25.85 16.76 -3.19
N ALA A 372 26.91 16.66 -4.00
CA ALA A 372 27.82 15.52 -3.99
C ALA A 372 28.30 15.22 -2.57
N GLY A 373 28.17 13.96 -2.16
CA GLY A 373 28.52 13.47 -0.82
C GLY A 373 27.42 13.63 0.24
N ARG A 374 26.47 14.55 0.10
CA ARG A 374 25.31 14.69 1.00
C ARG A 374 23.99 14.19 0.42
N GLY A 375 23.84 14.20 -0.90
CA GLY A 375 22.61 13.82 -1.58
C GLY A 375 22.82 12.66 -2.54
N ILE A 376 21.78 11.85 -2.72
CA ILE A 376 21.64 10.97 -3.88
C ILE A 376 20.22 11.11 -4.43
N VAL A 377 20.12 11.27 -5.75
CA VAL A 377 18.85 11.23 -6.48
C VAL A 377 18.76 9.88 -7.19
N VAL A 378 17.64 9.20 -7.01
CA VAL A 378 17.32 7.93 -7.68
C VAL A 378 16.18 8.19 -8.65
N LYS A 379 16.37 7.84 -9.92
CA LYS A 379 15.36 8.00 -10.97
C LYS A 379 14.62 6.67 -11.15
N GLY A 380 13.29 6.71 -11.14
CA GLY A 380 12.45 5.52 -11.28
C GLY A 380 12.11 4.89 -9.93
N TRP A 381 12.64 3.69 -9.68
CA TRP A 381 12.29 2.89 -8.50
C TRP A 381 13.46 2.77 -7.51
N ALA A 382 13.14 2.72 -6.22
CA ALA A 382 14.10 2.48 -5.15
C ALA A 382 13.56 1.42 -4.16
N PRO A 383 14.43 0.63 -3.50
CA PRO A 383 14.02 -0.42 -2.57
C PRO A 383 13.56 0.19 -1.23
N GLN A 384 12.37 0.80 -1.25
CA GLN A 384 11.83 1.61 -0.16
C GLN A 384 11.84 0.87 1.19
N ALA A 385 11.43 -0.40 1.21
CA ALA A 385 11.43 -1.20 2.43
C ALA A 385 12.85 -1.40 2.99
N ALA A 386 13.85 -1.62 2.14
CA ALA A 386 15.25 -1.73 2.56
C ALA A 386 15.82 -0.38 3.03
N ILE A 387 15.47 0.71 2.34
CA ILE A 387 15.87 2.08 2.70
C ILE A 387 15.32 2.44 4.07
N LEU A 388 14.02 2.28 4.30
CA LEU A 388 13.36 2.61 5.57
C LEU A 388 13.90 1.77 6.74
N ALA A 389 14.30 0.52 6.49
CA ALA A 389 14.90 -0.35 7.48
C ALA A 389 16.37 -0.01 7.80
N HIS A 390 17.01 0.87 7.02
CA HIS A 390 18.42 1.18 7.17
C HIS A 390 18.70 2.15 8.32
N MET A 391 19.71 1.86 9.16
CA MET A 391 20.01 2.64 10.37
C MET A 391 20.34 4.12 10.12
N ALA A 392 20.84 4.45 8.94
CA ALA A 392 21.14 5.83 8.54
C ALA A 392 19.88 6.70 8.36
N VAL A 393 18.72 6.12 8.05
CA VAL A 393 17.48 6.88 7.83
C VAL A 393 16.95 7.40 9.16
N GLY A 394 16.81 8.72 9.25
CA GLY A 394 16.34 9.42 10.45
C GLY A 394 14.93 9.99 10.31
N GLY A 395 14.45 10.16 9.07
CA GLY A 395 13.12 10.67 8.79
C GLY A 395 12.69 10.41 7.36
N PHE A 396 11.37 10.36 7.14
CA PHE A 396 10.76 10.10 5.84
C PHE A 396 9.81 11.21 5.43
N MET A 397 10.13 11.95 4.38
CA MET A 397 9.21 12.88 3.77
C MET A 397 8.39 12.17 2.68
N THR A 398 7.08 12.18 2.85
CA THR A 398 6.17 11.30 2.12
C THR A 398 4.85 11.96 1.79
N HIS A 399 4.25 11.51 0.69
CA HIS A 399 2.86 11.80 0.34
C HIS A 399 1.83 11.29 1.35
N CYS A 400 2.22 10.45 2.32
CA CYS A 400 1.36 9.91 3.37
C CYS A 400 0.27 8.92 2.88
N GLY A 401 0.48 8.28 1.72
CA GLY A 401 -0.35 7.14 1.31
C GLY A 401 -0.16 5.97 2.28
N TRP A 402 -1.23 5.21 2.58
CA TRP A 402 -1.22 4.31 3.74
C TRP A 402 -0.10 3.26 3.74
N ASN A 403 0.26 2.71 2.58
CA ASN A 403 1.37 1.74 2.49
C ASN A 403 2.70 2.36 2.93
N SER A 404 3.02 3.56 2.46
CA SER A 404 4.25 4.26 2.84
C SER A 404 4.22 4.67 4.32
N THR A 405 3.05 5.09 4.81
CA THR A 405 2.86 5.43 6.23
C THR A 405 3.08 4.22 7.13
N ILE A 406 2.48 3.07 6.83
CA ILE A 406 2.57 1.89 7.69
C ILE A 406 3.96 1.22 7.62
N GLU A 407 4.66 1.30 6.49
CA GLU A 407 6.07 0.91 6.38
C GLU A 407 6.97 1.76 7.29
N ALA A 408 6.81 3.08 7.26
CA ALA A 408 7.57 3.98 8.12
C ALA A 408 7.27 3.77 9.61
N VAL A 409 5.99 3.57 9.95
CA VAL A 409 5.57 3.19 11.31
C VAL A 409 6.24 1.89 11.74
N ALA A 410 6.24 0.86 10.88
CA ALA A 410 6.83 -0.44 11.17
C ALA A 410 8.34 -0.36 11.45
N GLU A 411 9.06 0.49 10.70
CA GLU A 411 10.49 0.73 10.91
C GLU A 411 10.78 1.78 12.01
N GLY A 412 9.74 2.44 12.55
CA GLY A 412 9.85 3.42 13.62
C GLY A 412 10.48 4.75 13.18
N ILE A 413 10.19 5.15 11.94
CA ILE A 413 10.71 6.35 11.30
C ILE A 413 9.69 7.49 11.40
N PRO A 414 10.05 8.68 11.92
CA PRO A 414 9.17 9.84 11.91
C PRO A 414 8.97 10.37 10.49
N MET A 415 7.86 11.07 10.26
CA MET A 415 7.46 11.49 8.91
C MET A 415 7.33 13.00 8.75
N ALA A 416 7.73 13.54 7.60
CA ALA A 416 7.22 14.82 7.11
C ALA A 416 6.10 14.54 6.11
N THR A 417 4.87 14.91 6.45
CA THR A 417 3.67 14.60 5.68
C THR A 417 3.39 15.67 4.64
N TRP A 418 3.19 15.25 3.40
CA TRP A 418 2.91 16.13 2.29
C TRP A 418 1.83 15.52 1.40
N PRO A 419 0.57 15.53 1.85
CA PRO A 419 -0.54 14.90 1.13
C PRO A 419 -0.87 15.60 -0.20
N HIS A 420 -1.24 14.81 -1.20
CA HIS A 420 -1.65 15.25 -2.54
C HIS A 420 -3.11 14.87 -2.85
N PHE A 421 -3.53 13.64 -2.56
CA PHE A 421 -4.87 13.13 -2.90
C PHE A 421 -5.29 11.89 -2.06
N GLY A 422 -6.52 11.41 -2.27
CA GLY A 422 -6.97 10.12 -1.73
C GLY A 422 -7.01 10.09 -0.22
N ASP A 423 -6.39 9.07 0.39
CA ASP A 423 -6.35 8.83 1.83
C ASP A 423 -5.34 9.69 2.59
N GLN A 424 -4.48 10.39 1.85
CA GLN A 424 -3.26 11.00 2.36
C GLN A 424 -3.52 12.10 3.41
N PHE A 425 -4.54 12.94 3.23
CA PHE A 425 -4.86 14.01 4.19
C PHE A 425 -5.37 13.47 5.53
N ILE A 426 -6.17 12.39 5.50
CA ILE A 426 -6.65 11.75 6.74
C ILE A 426 -5.50 11.00 7.42
N ASN A 427 -4.64 10.36 6.64
CA ASN A 427 -3.44 9.72 7.17
C ASN A 427 -2.46 10.75 7.78
N GLU A 428 -2.36 11.95 7.21
CA GLU A 428 -1.59 13.05 7.80
C GLU A 428 -2.10 13.40 9.20
N MET A 429 -3.41 13.57 9.38
CA MET A 429 -4.01 13.85 10.69
C MET A 429 -3.74 12.72 11.69
N LEU A 430 -3.78 11.46 11.25
CA LEU A 430 -3.38 10.33 12.08
C LEU A 430 -1.91 10.46 12.50
N VAL A 431 -1.01 10.70 11.56
CA VAL A 431 0.45 10.76 11.78
C VAL A 431 0.88 11.95 12.63
N VAL A 432 0.36 13.13 12.33
CA VAL A 432 0.75 14.40 12.96
C VAL A 432 -0.02 14.62 14.24
N ASP A 433 -1.36 14.58 14.21
CA ASP A 433 -2.19 15.01 15.33
C ASP A 433 -2.42 13.89 16.35
N SER A 434 -2.72 12.68 15.87
CA SER A 434 -3.10 11.57 16.75
C SER A 434 -1.90 10.81 17.31
N LEU A 435 -0.93 10.46 16.45
CA LEU A 435 0.25 9.69 16.84
C LEU A 435 1.41 10.60 17.30
N GLY A 436 1.47 11.84 16.80
CA GLY A 436 2.57 12.77 17.06
C GLY A 436 3.93 12.23 16.61
N ILE A 437 3.94 11.49 15.50
CA ILE A 437 5.16 10.94 14.89
C ILE A 437 5.56 11.67 13.61
N GLY A 438 4.86 12.75 13.25
CA GLY A 438 5.18 13.53 12.07
C GLY A 438 5.11 15.04 12.23
N VAL A 439 5.42 15.71 11.14
CA VAL A 439 5.30 17.16 10.94
C VAL A 439 4.69 17.41 9.56
N ALA A 440 3.77 18.34 9.44
CA ALA A 440 3.25 18.72 8.12
C ALA A 440 4.32 19.49 7.32
N VAL A 441 4.38 19.28 6.01
CA VAL A 441 5.16 20.14 5.11
C VAL A 441 4.42 21.44 4.83
N ILE A 442 3.09 21.39 4.73
CA ILE A 442 2.23 22.56 4.48
C ILE A 442 1.39 22.83 5.73
N ASP A 443 1.53 24.00 6.35
CA ASP A 443 0.70 24.42 7.49
C ASP A 443 -0.69 24.95 7.00
N GLY A 444 -1.79 24.50 7.62
CA GLY A 444 -3.11 25.20 7.54
C GLY A 444 -4.16 24.67 6.54
N ALA A 445 -5.44 25.03 6.76
CA ALA A 445 -6.67 24.45 6.19
C ALA A 445 -6.85 24.53 4.66
N ASN A 446 -6.07 25.34 3.95
CA ASN A 446 -6.21 25.60 2.51
C ASN A 446 -5.26 24.74 1.63
N GLY A 447 -4.77 23.62 2.19
CA GLY A 447 -3.59 22.85 1.76
C GLY A 447 -3.59 22.19 0.37
N ARG A 448 -3.87 22.94 -0.69
CA ARG A 448 -3.46 22.62 -2.07
C ARG A 448 -2.73 23.83 -2.64
N ALA A 449 -1.57 24.16 -2.08
CA ALA A 449 -0.68 25.09 -2.75
C ALA A 449 -0.28 24.47 -4.10
N VAL A 450 -0.47 25.21 -5.19
CA VAL A 450 -0.10 24.75 -6.54
C VAL A 450 1.40 24.40 -6.59
N VAL A 451 2.23 25.18 -5.87
CA VAL A 451 3.64 24.90 -5.66
C VAL A 451 4.01 25.22 -4.20
N VAL A 452 4.55 24.24 -3.49
CA VAL A 452 5.14 24.41 -2.15
C VAL A 452 6.53 24.99 -2.28
N LYS A 453 6.79 26.06 -1.53
CA LYS A 453 8.04 26.82 -1.57
C LYS A 453 9.17 26.10 -0.82
N ARG A 454 10.40 26.29 -1.29
CA ARG A 454 11.63 25.75 -0.70
C ARG A 454 11.77 26.05 0.80
N GLU A 455 11.28 27.19 1.26
CA GLU A 455 11.34 27.58 2.67
C GLU A 455 10.50 26.65 3.54
N GLU A 456 9.29 26.27 3.09
CA GLU A 456 8.44 25.32 3.82
C GLU A 456 9.05 23.92 3.82
N ILE A 457 9.69 23.52 2.71
CA ILE A 457 10.37 22.23 2.59
C ILE A 457 11.58 22.17 3.54
N ALA A 458 12.40 23.22 3.56
CA ALA A 458 13.55 23.34 4.45
C ALA A 458 13.10 23.38 5.93
N LYS A 459 12.04 24.12 6.25
CA LYS A 459 11.44 24.18 7.59
C LYS A 459 10.90 22.81 8.01
N ALA A 460 10.21 22.09 7.13
CA ALA A 460 9.72 20.75 7.42
C ALA A 460 10.84 19.75 7.64
N ALA A 461 11.89 19.78 6.81
CA ALA A 461 13.09 18.97 6.98
C ALA A 461 13.80 19.26 8.33
N ALA A 462 13.92 20.54 8.70
CA ALA A 462 14.48 20.95 9.99
C ALA A 462 13.62 20.48 11.17
N ARG A 463 12.29 20.65 11.10
CA ARG A 463 11.36 20.17 12.14
C ARG A 463 11.41 18.64 12.27
N LEU A 464 11.47 17.92 11.15
CA LEU A 464 11.54 16.45 11.12
C LEU A 464 12.81 15.93 11.82
N MET A 465 13.95 16.55 11.50
CA MET A 465 15.28 16.18 12.00
C MET A 465 15.69 16.99 13.24
N ASP A 466 14.73 17.54 13.98
CA ASP A 466 14.97 18.33 15.20
C ASP A 466 15.67 17.48 16.26
N GLU A 467 16.83 17.91 16.73
CA GLU A 467 17.61 17.22 17.77
C GLU A 467 17.17 17.64 19.19
N GLY A 468 16.23 18.58 19.31
CA GLY A 468 15.62 19.02 20.55
C GLY A 468 14.63 18.02 21.16
N ALA A 469 14.04 18.43 22.29
CA ALA A 469 13.14 17.58 23.08
C ALA A 469 11.88 17.15 22.32
N GLU A 470 11.30 18.02 21.50
CA GLU A 470 10.11 17.67 20.71
C GLU A 470 10.46 16.69 19.58
N GLY A 471 11.58 16.89 18.90
CA GLY A 471 12.10 15.91 17.95
C GLY A 471 12.41 14.55 18.57
N GLU A 472 13.00 14.49 19.78
CA GLU A 472 13.24 13.20 20.45
C GLU A 472 11.95 12.51 20.86
N LYS A 473 10.98 13.23 21.44
CA LYS A 473 9.65 12.67 21.74
C LYS A 473 8.99 12.06 20.51
N ARG A 474 9.09 12.72 19.35
CA ARG A 474 8.56 12.21 18.07
C ARG A 474 9.23 10.89 17.68
N ARG A 475 10.56 10.83 17.77
CA ARG A 475 11.33 9.62 17.46
C ARG A 475 11.05 8.49 18.45
N GLU A 476 10.92 8.78 19.74
CA GLU A 476 10.56 7.79 20.76
C GLU A 476 9.19 7.16 20.48
N ARG A 477 8.18 7.99 20.17
CA ARG A 477 6.85 7.50 19.78
C ARG A 477 6.90 6.64 18.53
N ALA A 478 7.63 7.08 17.49
CA ALA A 478 7.80 6.32 16.27
C ALA A 478 8.45 4.95 16.55
N ARG A 479 9.54 4.90 17.32
CA ARG A 479 10.22 3.64 17.71
C ARG A 479 9.31 2.71 18.51
N GLU A 480 8.53 3.26 19.44
CA GLU A 480 7.59 2.46 20.23
C GLU A 480 6.48 1.86 19.35
N LEU A 481 5.93 2.62 18.41
CA LEU A 481 4.98 2.10 17.43
C LEU A 481 5.61 1.03 16.52
N GLY A 482 6.86 1.21 16.08
CA GLY A 482 7.59 0.18 15.33
C GLY A 482 7.82 -1.10 16.12
N ARG A 483 8.07 -1.00 17.43
CA ARG A 483 8.15 -2.16 18.33
C ARG A 483 6.79 -2.86 18.45
N LYS A 484 5.70 -2.10 18.60
CA LYS A 484 4.33 -2.62 18.65
C LYS A 484 3.91 -3.28 17.34
N ALA A 485 4.25 -2.68 16.20
CA ALA A 485 4.04 -3.23 14.87
C ALA A 485 4.68 -4.62 14.71
N ARG A 486 5.97 -4.76 15.08
CA ARG A 486 6.66 -6.06 15.08
C ARG A 486 6.00 -7.07 16.01
N LYS A 487 5.66 -6.65 17.24
CA LYS A 487 4.96 -7.50 18.22
C LYS A 487 3.59 -7.95 17.72
N ALA A 488 2.85 -7.12 16.99
CA ALA A 488 1.54 -7.45 16.43
C ALA A 488 1.63 -8.60 15.41
N MET A 489 2.74 -8.65 14.67
CA MET A 489 3.03 -9.69 13.68
C MET A 489 3.69 -10.95 14.27
N GLU A 490 4.07 -10.97 15.55
CA GLU A 490 4.63 -12.14 16.23
C GLU A 490 3.53 -13.12 16.70
N VAL A 491 3.91 -14.36 17.04
CA VAL A 491 2.97 -15.35 17.60
C VAL A 491 2.36 -14.79 18.88
N GLY A 492 1.02 -14.74 18.92
CA GLY A 492 0.25 -14.15 20.03
C GLY A 492 0.06 -12.63 19.93
N GLY A 493 0.62 -11.98 18.91
CA GLY A 493 0.36 -10.58 18.56
C GLY A 493 -1.06 -10.36 18.01
N SER A 494 -1.52 -9.11 17.98
CA SER A 494 -2.89 -8.77 17.55
C SER A 494 -3.18 -9.22 16.12
N SER A 495 -2.28 -8.94 15.18
CA SER A 495 -2.45 -9.28 13.76
C SER A 495 -2.38 -10.79 13.55
N TYR A 496 -1.51 -11.49 14.30
CA TYR A 496 -1.50 -12.95 14.34
C TYR A 496 -2.83 -13.57 14.80
N LEU A 497 -3.37 -13.04 15.90
CA LEU A 497 -4.63 -13.51 16.46
C LEU A 497 -5.80 -13.19 15.54
N ASN A 498 -5.82 -12.01 14.92
CA ASN A 498 -6.84 -11.63 13.95
C ASN A 498 -6.77 -12.49 12.68
N PHE A 499 -5.58 -12.81 12.18
CA PHE A 499 -5.43 -13.77 11.09
C PHE A 499 -5.98 -15.16 11.48
N THR A 500 -5.66 -15.64 12.67
CA THR A 500 -6.19 -16.92 13.18
C THR A 500 -7.71 -16.91 13.27
N ARG A 501 -8.31 -15.80 13.73
CA ARG A 501 -9.77 -15.64 13.78
C ARG A 501 -10.40 -15.60 12.39
N LEU A 502 -9.77 -14.91 11.43
CA LEU A 502 -10.23 -14.87 10.04
C LEU A 502 -10.18 -16.26 9.40
N VAL A 503 -9.11 -17.02 9.62
CA VAL A 503 -9.01 -18.42 9.15
C VAL A 503 -10.13 -19.27 9.73
N ASN A 504 -10.40 -19.18 11.04
CA ASN A 504 -11.49 -19.92 11.67
C ASN A 504 -12.86 -19.50 11.11
N PHE A 505 -13.09 -18.20 10.93
CA PHE A 505 -14.31 -17.67 10.34
C PHE A 505 -14.60 -18.29 8.97
N VAL A 506 -13.60 -18.34 8.10
CA VAL A 506 -13.72 -18.97 6.78
C VAL A 506 -13.97 -20.48 6.89
N LEU A 507 -13.30 -21.17 7.81
CA LEU A 507 -13.46 -22.62 8.00
C LEU A 507 -14.85 -23.00 8.52
N ASP A 508 -15.46 -22.16 9.34
CA ASP A 508 -16.78 -22.39 9.93
C ASP A 508 -17.94 -21.99 9.00
N TYR A 509 -17.68 -21.20 7.96
CA TYR A 509 -18.71 -20.73 7.02
C TYR A 509 -19.49 -21.87 6.35
N ASP A 510 -18.83 -23.01 6.06
CA ASP A 510 -19.46 -24.17 5.43
C ASP A 510 -20.33 -25.02 6.39
N ARG A 511 -20.47 -24.63 7.66
CA ARG A 511 -21.25 -25.38 8.67
C ARG A 511 -22.61 -24.78 8.97
N VAL A 512 -22.93 -23.64 8.37
CA VAL A 512 -24.23 -22.96 8.52
C VAL A 512 -25.06 -23.29 7.29
N GLU A 513 -25.79 -24.41 7.35
CA GLU A 513 -26.88 -24.75 6.41
C GLU A 513 -28.21 -24.13 6.87
#